data_AF-A0A371R589-F1
#
_entry.id   AF-A0A371R589-F1
#
_cell.length_a   1.000
_cell.length_b   1.000
_cell.length_c   1.000
_cell.angle_alpha   90.00
_cell.angle_beta   90.00
_cell.angle_gamma   90.00
#
_symmetry.space_group_name_H-M   'P 1'
#
loop_
_entity.id
_entity.type
_entity.pdbx_description
1 polymer ?
#
loop_
_entity_poly.entity_id
_entity_poly.type
_entity_poly.pdbx_seq_one_letter_code
_entity_poly.pdbx_strand_id
1 'polypeptide(L)' 'MPSGIKNKIYEYLSQNKGKELTAEEIAKAIGVEKVAIVKAQLTRLVREGKVEKTAEGRYRAK' A
#
# COMPACT_ATOMS: atom_id res chain seq x y z
N MET A 1 -15.13 3.42 10.13
CA MET A 1 -14.67 2.10 9.60
C MET A 1 -13.21 2.21 9.14
N PRO A 2 -12.37 1.16 9.30
CA PRO A 2 -10.97 1.15 8.84
C PRO A 2 -10.79 1.12 7.31
N SER A 3 -11.86 1.27 6.52
CA SER A 3 -11.88 1.17 5.05
C SER A 3 -11.12 2.31 4.37
N GLY A 4 -11.06 3.49 4.99
CA GLY A 4 -10.44 4.67 4.38
C GLY A 4 -8.95 4.51 4.10
N ILE A 5 -8.20 3.87 5.00
CA ILE A 5 -6.74 3.69 4.83
C ILE A 5 -6.45 2.72 3.69
N LYS A 6 -7.20 1.62 3.59
CA LYS A 6 -7.03 0.63 2.52
C LYS A 6 -7.29 1.25 1.14
N ASN A 7 -8.34 2.05 1.01
CA ASN A 7 -8.66 2.74 -0.24
C ASN A 7 -7.58 3.77 -0.59
N LYS A 8 -7.14 4.59 0.37
CA LYS A 8 -6.03 5.55 0.16
C LYS A 8 -4.74 4.88 -0.31
N ILE A 9 -4.37 3.73 0.27
CA ILE A 9 -3.21 2.96 -0.15
C ILE A 9 -3.36 2.53 -1.62
N TYR A 10 -4.52 1.96 -1.96
CA TYR A 10 -4.77 1.47 -3.31
C TYR A 10 -4.81 2.60 -4.34
N GLU A 11 -5.47 3.72 -4.04
CA GLU A 11 -5.49 4.91 -4.89
C GLU A 11 -4.08 5.46 -5.12
N TYR A 12 -3.29 5.61 -4.05
CA TYR A 12 -1.92 6.11 -4.15
C TYR A 12 -1.03 5.21 -5.01
N LEU A 13 -1.10 3.88 -4.81
CA LEU A 13 -0.36 2.91 -5.62
C LEU A 13 -0.84 2.89 -7.08
N SER A 14 -2.14 3.11 -7.32
CA SER A 14 -2.72 3.15 -8.67
C SER A 14 -2.34 4.43 -9.42
N GLN A 15 -2.26 5.57 -8.72
CA GLN A 15 -1.74 6.83 -9.27
C GLN A 15 -0.24 6.76 -9.56
N ASN A 16 0.50 5.94 -8.82
CA ASN A 16 1.92 5.69 -9.00
C ASN A 16 2.19 4.34 -9.70
N LYS A 17 1.32 3.94 -10.63
CA LYS A 17 1.46 2.67 -11.36
C LYS A 17 2.82 2.61 -12.06
N GLY A 18 3.56 1.52 -11.85
CA GLY A 18 4.93 1.33 -12.33
C GLY A 18 6.04 1.68 -11.34
N LYS A 19 5.72 2.33 -10.20
CA LYS A 19 6.69 2.52 -9.11
C LYS A 19 6.56 1.42 -8.06
N GLU A 20 7.71 1.04 -7.50
CA GLU A 20 7.80 0.09 -6.40
C GLU A 20 8.13 0.86 -5.12
N LEU A 21 7.17 0.89 -4.19
CA LEU A 21 7.21 1.75 -3.00
C LEU A 21 7.28 0.91 -1.71
N THR A 22 8.02 1.37 -0.72
CA THR A 22 8.03 0.73 0.61
C THR A 22 6.76 1.08 1.40
N ALA A 23 6.47 0.28 2.43
CA ALA A 23 5.36 0.59 3.33
C ALA A 23 5.53 1.94 4.06
N GLU A 24 6.77 2.40 4.26
CA GLU A 24 7.08 3.68 4.90
C GLU A 24 6.83 4.85 3.95
N GLU A 25 7.21 4.73 2.68
CA GLU A 25 6.94 5.73 1.65
C GLU A 25 5.42 5.90 1.44
N ILE A 26 4.69 4.79 1.38
CA ILE A 26 3.24 4.79 1.27
C ILE A 26 2.61 5.45 2.51
N ALA A 27 3.06 5.07 3.71
CA ALA A 27 2.56 5.63 4.97
C ALA A 27 2.75 7.16 5.04
N LYS A 28 3.93 7.64 4.65
CA LYS A 28 4.25 9.07 4.57
C LYS A 28 3.36 9.79 3.57
N ALA A 29 3.16 9.21 2.38
CA ALA A 29 2.37 9.83 1.32
C ALA A 29 0.88 9.95 1.66
N ILE A 30 0.32 8.97 2.37
CA ILE A 30 -1.10 8.97 2.75
C ILE A 30 -1.38 9.59 4.13
N GLY A 31 -0.35 10.10 4.81
CA GLY A 31 -0.45 10.75 6.12
C GLY A 31 -0.80 9.80 7.27
N VAL A 32 -0.29 8.57 7.25
CA VAL A 32 -0.51 7.57 8.31
C VAL A 32 0.78 7.39 9.10
N GLU A 33 0.77 7.75 10.39
CA GLU A 33 1.95 7.63 11.26
C GLU A 33 2.33 6.16 11.53
N LYS A 34 1.33 5.31 11.74
CA LYS A 34 1.57 3.90 12.10
C LYS A 34 1.76 3.04 10.85
N VAL A 35 3.01 2.87 10.43
CA VAL A 35 3.42 1.99 9.31
C VAL A 35 2.87 0.56 9.46
N ALA A 36 2.73 0.04 10.68
CA ALA A 36 2.15 -1.29 10.92
C ALA A 36 0.70 -1.42 10.40
N ILE A 37 -0.10 -0.35 10.49
CA ILE A 37 -1.47 -0.34 9.93
C ILE A 37 -1.42 -0.44 8.41
N VAL A 38 -0.49 0.26 7.77
CA VAL A 38 -0.27 0.23 6.33
C VAL A 38 0.17 -1.16 5.88
N LYS A 39 1.13 -1.78 6.56
CA LYS A 39 1.58 -3.17 6.30
C LYS A 39 0.43 -4.18 6.40
N ALA A 40 -0.43 -4.04 7.40
CA ALA A 40 -1.60 -4.91 7.55
C ALA A 40 -2.61 -4.75 6.40
N GLN A 41 -2.87 -3.51 5.95
CA GLN A 41 -3.76 -3.27 4.82
C GLN A 41 -3.15 -3.68 3.47
N LEU A 42 -1.84 -3.48 3.27
CA LEU A 42 -1.12 -3.96 2.09
C LEU A 42 -1.20 -5.48 1.98
N THR A 43 -1.05 -6.21 3.09
CA THR A 43 -1.21 -7.67 3.12
C THR A 43 -2.60 -8.09 2.64
N ARG A 44 -3.66 -7.35 3.01
CA ARG A 44 -5.03 -7.60 2.52
C ARG A 44 -5.18 -7.29 1.04
N LEU A 45 -4.63 -6.18 0.56
CA LEU A 45 -4.65 -5.81 -0.87
C LEU A 45 -3.89 -6.82 -1.74
N VAL A 46 -2.78 -7.37 -1.24
CA VAL A 46 -2.04 -8.44 -1.91
C VAL A 46 -2.89 -9.72 -1.98
N ARG A 47 -3.54 -10.10 -0.88
CA ARG A 47 -4.47 -11.26 -0.87
C ARG A 47 -5.66 -11.09 -1.82
N GLU A 48 -6.11 -9.86 -2.02
CA GLU A 48 -7.18 -9.51 -2.97
C GLU A 48 -6.69 -9.38 -4.43
N GLY A 49 -5.38 -9.55 -4.68
CA GLY A 49 -4.80 -9.45 -6.01
C GLY A 49 -4.75 -8.03 -6.59
N LYS A 50 -4.99 -7.00 -5.77
CA LYS A 50 -4.98 -5.58 -6.20
C LYS A 50 -3.58 -4.96 -6.22
N VAL A 51 -2.69 -5.50 -5.40
CA VAL A 51 -1.32 -5.03 -5.21
C VAL A 51 -0.38 -6.23 -5.27
N GLU A 52 0.81 -6.06 -5.81
CA GLU A 52 1.88 -7.05 -5.75
C GLU A 52 2.97 -6.60 -4.78
N LYS A 53 3.52 -7.57 -4.03
CA LYS A 53 4.71 -7.38 -3.22
C LYS A 53 5.92 -7.89 -4.01
N THR A 54 6.93 -7.06 -4.16
CA THR A 54 8.16 -7.38 -4.88
C THR A 54 9.12 -8.17 -3.99
N ALA A 55 10.12 -8.82 -4.57
CA ALA A 55 11.11 -9.61 -3.83
C ALA A 55 11.90 -8.76 -2.82
N GLU A 56 12.07 -7.46 -3.10
CA GLU A 56 12.74 -6.49 -2.23
C GLU A 56 11.84 -5.91 -1.12
N GLY A 57 10.62 -6.45 -0.96
CA GLY A 57 9.70 -6.01 0.08
C GLY A 57 8.94 -4.71 -0.23
N ARG A 58 8.93 -4.28 -1.49
CA ARG A 58 8.18 -3.12 -1.97
C ARG A 58 6.81 -3.53 -2.52
N TYR A 59 5.96 -2.55 -2.77
CA TYR A 59 4.57 -2.74 -3.21
C TYR A 59 4.28 -1.90 -4.45
N ARG A 60 3.49 -2.47 -5.38
CA ARG A 60 3.00 -1.79 -6.57
C ARG A 60 1.57 -2.21 -6.90
N ALA A 61 0.78 -1.32 -7.49
CA ALA A 61 -0.54 -1.71 -8.00
C ALA A 61 -0.39 -2.72 -9.15
N LYS A 62 -1.29 -3.71 -9.19
CA LYS A 62 -1.39 -4.65 -10.31
C LYS A 62 -2.07 -4.00 -11.52
#